data_AF-A0A838EFN9-F1
#
_entry.id   AF-A0A838EFN9-F1
#
_cell.length_a   1.000
_cell.length_b   1.000
_cell.length_c   1.000
_cell.angle_alpha   90.00
_cell.angle_beta   90.00
_cell.angle_gamma   90.00
#
_symmetry.space_group_name_H-M   'P 1'
#
loop_
_entity.id
_entity.type
_entity.pdbx_description
1 polymer ?
#
loop_
_entity_poly.entity_id
_entity_poly.type
_entity_poly.pdbx_seq_one_letter_code
_entity_poly.pdbx_strand_id
1 'polypeptide(L)'
;MRLNNTRLTGPQVEEFRLAIRDAFNDRQKFKEFLFTQLNRQLDDITPREAFPTEIYNVVTAADDEDWTEEFLKSARLWRPTNTKLLIFAQQFGLAPKLPSESEIKSTLERMVRPNNKSVDAAVWAEKLLQIVGQICRIEVRDGGETSFGTGFLLGPDVIMTNYHVVEGVIKGSIAAKNVSILFDFKKTANTSLPGIPYYLAENHWRIDHSEYSPLDEVRNSWDRPCDEDKLDYALMR
;
A
#
# COMPACT_ATOMS: atom_id res chain seq x y z
N MET A 1 1.36 -16.88 12.05
CA MET A 1 0.14 -16.56 12.84
C MET A 1 -1.01 -17.00 11.98
N ARG A 2 -1.64 -18.15 12.30
CA ARG A 2 -2.75 -18.73 11.53
C ARG A 2 -3.98 -17.83 11.68
N LEU A 3 -4.81 -17.74 10.64
CA LEU A 3 -6.21 -17.32 10.78
C LEU A 3 -6.77 -18.02 12.02
N ASN A 4 -7.33 -17.25 12.96
CA ASN A 4 -7.95 -17.80 14.15
C ASN A 4 -8.84 -18.99 13.75
N ASN A 5 -8.57 -20.13 14.39
CA ASN A 5 -9.13 -21.49 14.26
C ASN A 5 -10.66 -21.60 14.04
N THR A 6 -11.20 -20.98 13.00
CA THR A 6 -12.63 -20.82 12.77
C THR A 6 -12.90 -20.95 11.28
N ARG A 7 -13.63 -22.00 10.89
CA ARG A 7 -14.18 -22.18 9.56
C ARG A 7 -14.95 -20.93 9.12
N LEU A 8 -14.90 -20.61 7.84
CA LEU A 8 -15.71 -19.56 7.25
C LEU A 8 -17.20 -19.87 7.47
N THR A 9 -17.97 -18.87 7.88
CA THR A 9 -19.44 -18.98 7.90
C THR A 9 -19.99 -18.95 6.48
N GLY A 10 -21.19 -19.49 6.25
CA GLY A 10 -21.85 -19.46 4.93
C GLY A 10 -21.87 -18.08 4.25
N PRO A 11 -22.21 -16.99 4.97
CA PRO A 11 -22.10 -15.63 4.44
C PRO A 11 -20.67 -15.21 4.05
N GLN A 12 -19.65 -15.61 4.83
CA GLN A 12 -18.25 -15.31 4.53
C GLN A 12 -17.73 -16.08 3.32
N VAL A 13 -18.18 -17.33 3.13
CA VAL A 13 -17.88 -18.12 1.92
C VAL A 13 -18.42 -17.40 0.69
N GLU A 14 -19.66 -16.91 0.74
CA GLU A 14 -20.27 -16.19 -0.38
C GLU A 14 -19.57 -14.84 -0.63
N GLU A 15 -19.22 -14.09 0.42
CA GLU A 15 -18.48 -12.84 0.29
C GLU A 15 -17.10 -13.07 -0.33
N PHE A 16 -16.38 -14.11 0.11
CA PHE A 16 -15.07 -14.44 -0.44
C PHE A 16 -15.16 -14.89 -1.90
N ARG A 17 -16.16 -15.73 -2.23
CA ARG A 17 -16.45 -16.15 -3.61
C ARG A 17 -16.66 -14.95 -4.52
N LEU A 18 -17.48 -13.98 -4.07
CA LEU A 18 -17.76 -12.77 -4.84
C LEU A 18 -16.51 -11.90 -5.01
N ALA A 19 -15.65 -11.82 -4.00
CA ALA A 19 -14.38 -11.09 -4.07
C ALA A 19 -13.39 -11.75 -5.05
N ILE A 20 -13.26 -13.08 -5.02
CA ILE A 20 -12.40 -13.83 -5.96
C ILE A 20 -12.91 -13.70 -7.39
N ARG A 21 -14.22 -13.83 -7.62
CA ARG A 21 -14.82 -13.65 -8.96
C ARG A 21 -14.59 -12.25 -9.53
N ASP A 22 -14.60 -11.23 -8.67
CA ASP A 22 -14.32 -9.86 -9.06
C ASP A 22 -12.83 -9.66 -9.42
N ALA A 23 -11.94 -10.30 -8.67
CA ALA A 23 -10.49 -10.24 -8.86
C ALA A 23 -10.00 -11.06 -10.07
N PHE A 24 -10.71 -12.15 -10.41
CA PHE A 24 -10.42 -13.06 -11.51
C PHE A 24 -11.66 -13.21 -12.39
N ASN A 25 -11.71 -12.41 -13.45
CA ASN A 25 -12.78 -12.43 -14.45
C ASN A 25 -12.59 -13.50 -15.53
N ASP A 26 -11.47 -14.24 -15.50
CA ASP A 26 -11.08 -15.22 -16.50
C ASP A 26 -10.60 -16.51 -15.83
N ARG A 27 -11.13 -17.64 -16.31
CA ARG A 27 -10.84 -18.98 -15.77
C ARG A 27 -9.37 -19.34 -15.92
N GLN A 28 -8.75 -18.99 -17.05
CA GLN A 28 -7.35 -19.34 -17.31
C GLN A 28 -6.42 -18.60 -16.35
N LYS A 29 -6.64 -17.30 -16.12
CA LYS A 29 -5.91 -16.52 -15.11
C LYS A 29 -6.10 -17.05 -13.70
N PHE A 30 -7.30 -17.53 -13.36
CA PHE A 30 -7.54 -18.16 -12.06
C PHE A 30 -6.78 -19.48 -11.91
N LYS A 31 -6.79 -20.32 -12.95
CA LYS A 31 -6.01 -21.57 -12.98
C LYS A 31 -4.50 -21.32 -12.85
N GLU A 32 -3.97 -20.33 -13.57
CA GLU A 32 -2.57 -19.91 -13.46
C GLU A 32 -2.23 -19.41 -12.07
N PHE A 33 -3.11 -18.62 -11.46
CA PHE A 33 -2.94 -18.15 -10.08
C PHE A 33 -2.86 -19.32 -9.09
N LEU A 34 -3.81 -20.26 -9.14
CA LEU A 34 -3.83 -21.42 -8.22
C LEU A 34 -2.54 -22.24 -8.35
N PHE A 35 -2.07 -22.45 -9.58
CA PHE A 35 -0.85 -23.22 -9.81
C PHE A 35 0.40 -22.46 -9.35
N THR A 36 0.55 -21.21 -9.76
CA THR A 36 1.79 -20.46 -9.52
C THR A 36 1.93 -19.92 -8.10
N GLN A 37 0.82 -19.63 -7.42
CA GLN A 37 0.84 -19.03 -6.08
C GLN A 37 0.50 -19.99 -4.96
N LEU A 38 -0.30 -21.02 -5.24
CA LEU A 38 -0.76 -21.98 -4.23
C LEU A 38 -0.29 -23.40 -4.53
N ASN A 39 0.44 -23.61 -5.62
CA ASN A 39 0.89 -24.93 -6.09
C ASN A 39 -0.25 -25.95 -6.20
N ARG A 40 -1.41 -25.50 -6.67
CA ARG A 40 -2.64 -26.31 -6.78
C ARG A 40 -3.20 -26.28 -8.21
N GLN A 41 -3.67 -27.42 -8.70
CA GLN A 41 -4.32 -27.48 -10.00
C GLN A 41 -5.84 -27.33 -9.85
N LEU A 42 -6.44 -26.43 -10.62
CA LEU A 42 -7.90 -26.22 -10.59
C LEU A 42 -8.67 -27.51 -10.88
N ASP A 43 -8.19 -28.29 -11.86
CA ASP A 43 -8.87 -29.49 -12.32
C ASP A 43 -8.74 -30.67 -11.32
N ASP A 44 -7.84 -30.59 -10.34
CA ASP A 44 -7.73 -31.55 -9.23
C ASP A 44 -8.73 -31.25 -8.10
N ILE A 45 -9.16 -29.98 -7.98
CA ILE A 45 -10.06 -29.51 -6.90
C ILE A 45 -11.52 -29.64 -7.34
N THR A 46 -11.81 -29.33 -8.59
CA THR A 46 -13.18 -29.32 -9.11
C THR A 46 -13.22 -29.80 -10.56
N PRO A 47 -14.24 -30.58 -10.95
CA PRO A 47 -14.47 -30.87 -12.35
C PRO A 47 -14.76 -29.57 -13.11
N ARG A 48 -14.53 -29.61 -14.43
CA ARG A 48 -14.76 -28.45 -15.30
C ARG A 48 -16.24 -28.13 -15.37
N GLU A 49 -16.61 -26.96 -14.88
CA GLU A 49 -17.99 -26.49 -14.77
C GLU A 49 -18.10 -25.00 -15.15
N ALA A 50 -19.26 -24.39 -14.87
CA ALA A 50 -19.39 -22.94 -14.94
C ALA A 50 -18.41 -22.29 -13.95
N PHE A 51 -17.66 -21.31 -14.42
CA PHE A 51 -16.60 -20.66 -13.63
C PHE A 51 -17.02 -20.15 -12.23
N PRO A 52 -18.24 -19.58 -12.03
CA PRO A 52 -18.70 -19.22 -10.69
C PRO A 52 -18.84 -20.41 -9.71
N THR A 53 -19.14 -21.60 -10.23
CA THR A 53 -19.21 -22.85 -9.46
C THR A 53 -17.80 -23.35 -9.14
N GLU A 54 -16.88 -23.28 -10.11
CA GLU A 54 -15.47 -23.63 -9.87
C GLU A 54 -14.86 -22.76 -8.76
N ILE A 55 -15.10 -21.44 -8.77
CA ILE A 55 -14.63 -20.54 -7.70
C ILE A 55 -15.24 -20.92 -6.35
N TYR A 56 -16.54 -21.22 -6.30
CA TYR A 56 -17.20 -21.65 -5.05
C TYR A 56 -16.52 -22.90 -4.49
N ASN A 57 -16.34 -23.94 -5.32
CA ASN A 57 -15.74 -25.20 -4.92
C ASN A 57 -14.31 -25.01 -4.41
N VAL A 58 -13.53 -24.14 -5.06
CA VAL A 58 -12.17 -23.81 -4.63
C VAL A 58 -12.15 -23.05 -3.29
N VAL A 59 -13.07 -22.10 -3.08
CA VAL A 59 -13.20 -21.40 -1.78
C VAL A 59 -13.60 -22.36 -0.67
N THR A 60 -14.53 -23.29 -0.93
CA THR A 60 -14.93 -24.31 0.03
C THR A 60 -13.79 -25.28 0.33
N ALA A 61 -13.06 -25.74 -0.68
CA ALA A 61 -11.87 -26.58 -0.49
C ALA A 61 -10.78 -25.87 0.31
N ALA A 62 -10.64 -24.55 0.14
CA ALA A 62 -9.71 -23.74 0.95
C ALA A 62 -10.05 -23.72 2.43
N ASP A 63 -11.34 -23.65 2.74
CA ASP A 63 -11.84 -23.70 4.12
C ASP A 63 -11.72 -25.11 4.71
N ASP A 64 -12.10 -26.13 3.95
CA ASP A 64 -12.06 -27.52 4.41
C ASP A 64 -10.63 -28.06 4.62
N GLU A 65 -9.67 -27.61 3.81
CA GLU A 65 -8.27 -28.03 3.87
C GLU A 65 -7.33 -27.00 4.57
N ASP A 66 -7.88 -25.98 5.24
CA ASP A 66 -7.14 -24.99 6.04
C ASP A 66 -6.07 -24.18 5.27
N TRP A 67 -6.35 -23.78 4.03
CA TRP A 67 -5.48 -22.91 3.23
C TRP A 67 -6.14 -21.60 2.79
N THR A 68 -7.29 -21.24 3.38
CA THR A 68 -7.98 -19.95 3.17
C THR A 68 -7.06 -18.73 3.39
N GLU A 69 -6.18 -18.78 4.38
CA GLU A 69 -5.25 -17.67 4.68
C GLU A 69 -4.27 -17.44 3.54
N GLU A 70 -3.65 -18.53 3.08
CA GLU A 70 -2.68 -18.51 1.99
C GLU A 70 -3.37 -18.07 0.70
N PHE A 71 -4.56 -18.58 0.42
CA PHE A 71 -5.38 -18.17 -0.72
C PHE A 71 -5.63 -16.66 -0.71
N LEU A 72 -6.14 -16.14 0.41
CA LEU A 72 -6.51 -14.74 0.52
C LEU A 72 -5.28 -13.82 0.43
N LYS A 73 -4.16 -14.19 1.06
CA LYS A 73 -2.90 -13.43 0.97
C LYS A 73 -2.36 -13.41 -0.46
N SER A 74 -2.25 -14.57 -1.10
CA SER A 74 -1.74 -14.69 -2.46
C SER A 74 -2.65 -13.98 -3.47
N ALA A 75 -3.97 -14.10 -3.33
CA ALA A 75 -4.93 -13.40 -4.20
C ALA A 75 -4.78 -11.88 -4.09
N ARG A 76 -4.52 -11.36 -2.89
CA ARG A 76 -4.27 -9.92 -2.68
C ARG A 76 -2.94 -9.45 -3.23
N LEU A 77 -1.88 -10.26 -3.15
CA LEU A 77 -0.60 -9.91 -3.79
C LEU A 77 -0.75 -9.87 -5.31
N TRP A 78 -1.55 -10.77 -5.89
CA TRP A 78 -1.77 -10.84 -7.33
C TRP A 78 -2.75 -9.78 -7.86
N ARG A 79 -3.66 -9.28 -7.00
CA ARG A 79 -4.67 -8.25 -7.29
C ARG A 79 -4.71 -7.19 -6.18
N PRO A 80 -3.65 -6.38 -6.03
CA PRO A 80 -3.50 -5.47 -4.89
C PRO A 80 -4.55 -4.35 -4.84
N THR A 81 -5.11 -3.97 -5.99
CA THR A 81 -6.11 -2.90 -6.12
C THR A 81 -7.55 -3.38 -5.97
N ASN A 82 -7.81 -4.68 -5.77
CA ASN A 82 -9.18 -5.19 -5.65
C ASN A 82 -9.79 -4.87 -4.27
N THR A 83 -10.76 -3.95 -4.24
CA THR A 83 -11.40 -3.48 -3.01
C THR A 83 -12.18 -4.56 -2.27
N LYS A 84 -12.79 -5.54 -2.97
CA LYS A 84 -13.55 -6.62 -2.32
C LYS A 84 -12.66 -7.58 -1.55
N LEU A 85 -11.50 -7.94 -2.12
CA LEU A 85 -10.49 -8.72 -1.41
C LEU A 85 -9.91 -7.97 -0.22
N LEU A 86 -9.75 -6.64 -0.35
CA LEU A 86 -9.32 -5.79 0.76
C LEU A 86 -10.33 -5.77 1.91
N ILE A 87 -11.62 -5.58 1.61
CA ILE A 87 -12.70 -5.57 2.61
C ILE A 87 -12.79 -6.93 3.31
N PHE A 88 -12.80 -8.02 2.56
CA PHE A 88 -12.87 -9.37 3.14
C PHE A 88 -11.68 -9.66 4.06
N ALA A 89 -10.45 -9.30 3.64
CA ALA A 89 -9.26 -9.51 4.46
C ALA A 89 -9.22 -8.69 5.76
N GLN A 90 -10.01 -7.62 5.89
CA GLN A 90 -10.06 -6.83 7.12
C GLN A 90 -10.78 -7.54 8.24
N GLN A 91 -11.79 -8.34 7.90
CA GLN A 91 -12.55 -9.13 8.87
C GLN A 91 -11.63 -10.03 9.71
N PHE A 92 -10.50 -10.42 9.12
CA PHE A 92 -9.51 -11.30 9.73
C PHE A 92 -8.23 -10.58 10.18
N GLY A 93 -8.21 -9.24 10.14
CA GLY A 93 -7.01 -8.45 10.48
C GLY A 93 -5.84 -8.63 9.50
N LEU A 94 -6.08 -9.26 8.34
CA LEU A 94 -5.08 -9.49 7.29
C LEU A 94 -4.95 -8.29 6.34
N ALA A 95 -5.86 -7.31 6.42
CA ALA A 95 -5.80 -6.01 5.72
C ALA A 95 -5.91 -4.83 6.70
N PRO A 96 -5.50 -3.62 6.30
CA PRO A 96 -5.84 -2.39 7.02
C PRO A 96 -7.35 -2.30 7.17
N LYS A 97 -7.86 -2.19 8.41
CA LYS A 97 -9.26 -1.85 8.67
C LYS A 97 -9.55 -0.55 7.93
N LEU A 98 -10.33 -0.63 6.85
CA LEU A 98 -10.88 0.54 6.20
C LEU A 98 -11.79 1.17 7.25
N PRO A 99 -11.60 2.46 7.59
CA PRO A 99 -12.57 3.14 8.41
C PRO A 99 -13.93 2.99 7.74
N SER A 100 -14.95 2.62 8.52
CA SER A 100 -16.31 2.51 8.02
C SER A 100 -16.74 3.83 7.39
N GLU A 101 -17.67 3.79 6.44
CA GLU A 101 -18.17 5.00 5.77
C GLU A 101 -18.65 6.07 6.77
N SER A 102 -19.21 5.64 7.90
CA SER A 102 -19.57 6.52 9.03
C SER A 102 -18.37 7.11 9.79
N GLU A 103 -17.30 6.34 9.97
CA GLU A 103 -16.06 6.81 10.61
C GLU A 103 -15.29 7.77 9.68
N ILE A 104 -15.27 7.49 8.38
CA ILE A 104 -14.72 8.37 7.35
C ILE A 104 -15.50 9.69 7.33
N LYS A 105 -16.84 9.62 7.26
CA LYS A 105 -17.71 10.80 7.19
C LYS A 105 -17.59 11.68 8.44
N SER A 106 -17.64 11.11 9.64
CA SER A 106 -17.49 11.87 10.89
C SER A 106 -16.10 12.50 11.06
N THR A 107 -15.06 11.81 10.59
CA THR A 107 -13.68 12.30 10.68
C THR A 107 -13.39 13.39 9.63
N LEU A 108 -13.97 13.25 8.42
CA LEU A 108 -13.92 14.25 7.36
C LEU A 108 -14.78 15.48 7.67
N GLU A 109 -16.01 15.31 8.17
CA GLU A 109 -16.89 16.41 8.61
C GLU A 109 -16.23 17.24 9.72
N ARG A 110 -15.42 16.61 10.58
CA ARG A 110 -14.64 17.30 11.61
C ARG A 110 -13.42 18.05 11.05
N MET A 111 -12.88 17.65 9.90
CA MET A 111 -11.73 18.31 9.25
C MET A 111 -12.13 19.34 8.19
N VAL A 112 -13.36 19.28 7.67
CA VAL A 112 -13.88 20.22 6.67
C VAL A 112 -14.64 21.35 7.36
N ARG A 113 -14.09 22.57 7.30
CA ARG A 113 -14.84 23.78 7.67
C ARG A 113 -16.12 23.88 6.82
N PRO A 114 -17.23 24.43 7.35
CA PRO A 114 -18.58 24.37 6.78
C PRO A 114 -18.78 25.02 5.39
N ASN A 115 -17.72 25.46 4.70
CA ASN A 115 -17.81 26.17 3.42
C ASN A 115 -17.38 25.37 2.19
N ASN A 116 -16.92 24.12 2.33
CA ASN A 116 -16.62 23.28 1.17
C ASN A 116 -17.84 22.42 0.83
N LYS A 117 -18.46 22.74 -0.31
CA LYS A 117 -19.55 21.97 -0.93
C LYS A 117 -19.21 20.47 -0.89
N SER A 118 -20.11 19.69 -0.29
CA SER A 118 -20.18 18.22 -0.27
C SER A 118 -19.07 17.51 -1.05
N VAL A 119 -17.95 17.24 -0.38
CA VAL A 119 -16.95 16.31 -0.91
C VAL A 119 -17.56 14.92 -0.77
N ASP A 120 -17.81 14.25 -1.90
CA ASP A 120 -18.26 12.87 -1.91
C ASP A 120 -17.16 11.99 -1.28
N ALA A 121 -17.45 11.44 -0.11
CA ALA A 121 -16.51 10.69 0.69
C ALA A 121 -16.03 9.41 -0.02
N ALA A 122 -16.87 8.80 -0.86
CA ALA A 122 -16.51 7.61 -1.63
C ALA A 122 -15.49 7.96 -2.72
N VAL A 123 -15.73 9.05 -3.45
CA VAL A 123 -14.78 9.56 -4.47
C VAL A 123 -13.45 9.97 -3.83
N TRP A 124 -13.50 10.56 -2.63
CA TRP A 124 -12.28 10.94 -1.90
C TRP A 124 -11.50 9.72 -1.41
N ALA A 125 -12.18 8.70 -0.88
CA ALA A 125 -11.55 7.46 -0.43
C ALA A 125 -10.90 6.68 -1.59
N GLU A 126 -11.57 6.59 -2.75
CA GLU A 126 -11.01 5.96 -3.94
C GLU A 126 -9.73 6.66 -4.42
N LYS A 127 -9.74 8.00 -4.47
CA LYS A 127 -8.55 8.79 -4.84
C LYS A 127 -7.43 8.64 -3.82
N LEU A 128 -7.75 8.60 -2.53
CA LEU A 128 -6.75 8.32 -1.50
C LEU A 128 -6.12 6.94 -1.69
N LEU A 129 -6.92 5.90 -1.98
CA LEU A 129 -6.37 4.56 -2.20
C LEU A 129 -5.42 4.52 -3.40
N GLN A 130 -5.68 5.30 -4.44
CA GLN A 130 -4.78 5.45 -5.59
C GLN A 130 -3.46 6.16 -5.21
N ILE A 131 -3.54 7.18 -4.33
CA ILE A 131 -2.38 8.01 -3.94
C ILE A 131 -1.54 7.33 -2.84
N VAL A 132 -2.16 6.59 -1.92
CA VAL A 132 -1.45 5.96 -0.79
C VAL A 132 -0.38 4.97 -1.28
N GLY A 133 -0.61 4.29 -2.42
CA GLY A 133 0.40 3.43 -3.05
C GLY A 133 1.59 4.18 -3.66
N GLN A 134 1.47 5.50 -3.87
CA GLN A 134 2.54 6.36 -4.37
C GLN A 134 3.40 6.94 -3.24
N ILE A 135 3.01 6.73 -1.98
CA ILE A 135 3.74 7.23 -0.82
C ILE A 135 4.71 6.14 -0.33
N CYS A 136 5.96 6.50 -0.13
CA CYS A 136 6.98 5.64 0.44
C CYS A 136 7.62 6.24 1.70
N ARG A 137 8.20 5.38 2.52
CA ARG A 137 9.07 5.79 3.64
C ARG A 137 10.51 5.74 3.18
N ILE A 138 11.27 6.80 3.43
CA ILE A 138 12.70 6.84 3.16
C ILE A 138 13.43 6.61 4.48
N GLU A 139 14.40 5.70 4.46
CA GLU A 139 15.29 5.42 5.59
C GLU A 139 16.72 5.72 5.17
N VAL A 140 17.37 6.63 5.90
CA VAL A 140 18.77 6.99 5.66
C VAL A 140 19.57 6.55 6.88
N ARG A 141 20.54 5.65 6.68
CA ARG A 141 21.41 5.15 7.74
C ARG A 141 22.72 5.94 7.79
N ASP A 142 22.98 6.56 8.94
CA ASP A 142 24.21 7.29 9.21
C ASP A 142 24.84 6.82 10.53
N GLY A 143 26.03 6.24 10.48
CA GLY A 143 26.83 5.91 11.68
C GLY A 143 26.18 5.01 12.75
N GLY A 144 24.99 4.45 12.53
CA GLY A 144 24.21 3.69 13.51
C GLY A 144 22.84 4.30 13.84
N GLU A 145 22.60 5.57 13.47
CA GLU A 145 21.29 6.21 13.53
C GLU A 145 20.55 6.05 12.19
N THR A 146 19.21 5.96 12.25
CA THR A 146 18.36 5.88 11.06
C THR A 146 17.41 7.06 11.07
N SER A 147 17.59 7.96 10.12
CA SER A 147 16.67 9.07 9.86
C SER A 147 15.55 8.60 8.95
N PHE A 148 14.35 9.12 9.19
CA PHE A 148 13.14 8.75 8.45
C PHE A 148 12.56 9.95 7.72
N GLY A 149 12.16 9.73 6.48
CA GLY A 149 11.44 10.69 5.67
C GLY A 149 10.26 10.06 4.93
N THR A 150 9.52 10.91 4.24
CA THR A 150 8.44 10.48 3.34
C THR A 150 8.84 10.83 1.91
N GLY A 151 8.56 9.94 0.98
CA GLY A 151 8.74 10.16 -0.44
C GLY A 151 7.45 9.95 -1.22
N PHE A 152 7.40 10.50 -2.42
CA PHE A 152 6.28 10.43 -3.33
C PHE A 152 6.74 9.99 -4.72
N LEU A 153 6.10 8.98 -5.29
CA LEU A 153 6.43 8.43 -6.61
C LEU A 153 5.84 9.31 -7.72
N LEU A 154 6.70 9.98 -8.50
CA LEU A 154 6.33 10.84 -9.62
C LEU A 154 6.36 10.14 -10.98
N GLY A 155 7.11 9.05 -11.09
CA GLY A 155 7.24 8.26 -12.31
C GLY A 155 7.65 6.81 -12.00
N PRO A 156 7.86 5.96 -13.02
CA PRO A 156 8.18 4.55 -12.82
C PRO A 156 9.42 4.30 -11.94
N ASP A 157 10.37 5.22 -11.97
CA ASP A 157 11.63 5.18 -11.22
C ASP A 157 12.06 6.56 -10.74
N VAL A 158 11.10 7.44 -10.42
CA VAL A 158 11.39 8.80 -9.93
C VAL A 158 10.60 9.06 -8.67
N ILE A 159 11.31 9.37 -7.59
CA ILE A 159 10.73 9.75 -6.30
C ILE A 159 11.07 11.21 -6.00
N MET A 160 10.14 11.89 -5.35
CA MET A 160 10.34 13.19 -4.74
C MET A 160 10.32 13.07 -3.23
N THR A 161 11.23 13.76 -2.55
CA THR A 161 11.24 13.92 -1.10
C THR A 161 11.74 15.31 -0.74
N ASN A 162 11.75 15.64 0.55
CA ASN A 162 12.36 16.87 1.03
C ASN A 162 13.89 16.78 0.96
N TYR A 163 14.56 17.88 0.61
CA TYR A 163 16.01 17.91 0.50
C TYR A 163 16.69 17.55 1.84
N HIS A 164 16.19 18.08 2.96
CA HIS A 164 16.77 17.81 4.27
C HIS A 164 16.79 16.32 4.65
N VAL A 165 15.87 15.49 4.11
CA VAL A 165 15.84 14.04 4.35
C VAL A 165 17.07 13.35 3.77
N VAL A 166 17.57 13.85 2.64
CA VAL A 166 18.67 13.26 1.86
C VAL A 166 19.89 14.16 1.74
N GLU A 167 19.92 15.25 2.51
CA GLU A 167 21.00 16.24 2.52
C GLU A 167 22.37 15.58 2.72
N GLY A 168 22.48 14.67 3.69
CA GLY A 168 23.73 13.95 3.96
C GLY A 168 24.19 13.08 2.79
N VAL A 169 23.26 12.59 1.96
CA VAL A 169 23.54 11.80 0.76
C VAL A 169 23.98 12.70 -0.39
N ILE A 170 23.31 13.86 -0.56
CA ILE A 170 23.62 14.84 -1.60
C ILE A 170 24.99 15.51 -1.34
N LYS A 171 25.29 15.82 -0.07
CA LYS A 171 26.58 16.40 0.37
C LYS A 171 27.71 15.37 0.42
N GLY A 172 27.42 14.08 0.24
CA GLY A 172 28.40 13.00 0.19
C GLY A 172 28.90 12.51 1.55
N SER A 173 28.31 12.98 2.66
CA SER A 173 28.58 12.49 4.01
C SER A 173 28.07 11.05 4.21
N ILE A 174 26.99 10.69 3.50
CA ILE A 174 26.34 9.37 3.55
C ILE A 174 26.38 8.76 2.15
N ALA A 175 26.79 7.49 2.07
CA ALA A 175 26.79 6.78 0.79
C ALA A 175 25.35 6.48 0.33
N ALA A 176 25.05 6.65 -0.96
CA ALA A 176 23.72 6.38 -1.53
C ALA A 176 23.17 4.96 -1.22
N LYS A 177 24.07 3.98 -1.09
CA LYS A 177 23.73 2.60 -0.68
C LYS A 177 23.09 2.48 0.71
N ASN A 178 23.24 3.51 1.56
CA ASN A 178 22.67 3.56 2.90
C ASN A 178 21.25 4.14 2.90
N VAL A 179 20.71 4.49 1.73
CA VAL A 179 19.33 4.94 1.56
C VAL A 179 18.48 3.74 1.17
N SER A 180 17.36 3.55 1.87
CA SER A 180 16.36 2.54 1.55
C SER A 180 15.00 3.21 1.42
N ILE A 181 14.29 2.90 0.34
CA ILE A 181 12.97 3.44 0.03
C ILE A 181 11.96 2.30 0.20
N LEU A 182 11.10 2.40 1.20
CA LEU A 182 10.15 1.36 1.57
C LEU A 182 8.74 1.74 1.09
N PHE A 183 8.23 0.99 0.13
CA PHE A 183 6.80 1.02 -0.22
C PHE A 183 6.04 0.02 0.65
N ASP A 184 4.74 0.24 0.83
CA ASP A 184 3.86 -0.64 1.62
C ASP A 184 4.32 -0.86 3.08
N PHE A 185 5.21 0.00 3.60
CA PHE A 185 5.61 -0.03 5.00
C PHE A 185 4.41 0.31 5.88
N LYS A 186 4.10 -0.56 6.84
CA LYS A 186 2.99 -0.34 7.76
C LYS A 186 3.35 -0.75 9.17
N LYS A 187 3.24 0.18 10.12
CA LYS A 187 3.37 -0.10 11.55
C LYS A 187 2.09 0.31 12.26
N THR A 188 1.40 -0.66 12.81
CA THR A 188 0.17 -0.52 13.61
C THR A 188 0.35 -1.29 14.91
N ALA A 189 -0.44 -0.99 15.95
CA ALA A 189 -0.35 -1.65 17.26
C ALA A 189 -0.38 -3.19 17.18
N ASN A 190 -1.10 -3.75 16.20
CA ASN A 190 -1.28 -5.19 16.02
C ASN A 190 -0.59 -5.76 14.76
N THR A 191 0.02 -4.93 13.92
CA THR A 191 0.56 -5.39 12.62
C THR A 191 1.76 -4.55 12.20
N SER A 192 2.88 -5.20 11.96
CA SER A 192 4.08 -4.60 11.37
C SER A 192 4.37 -5.28 10.03
N LEU A 193 4.14 -4.58 8.93
CA LEU A 193 4.61 -4.97 7.60
C LEU A 193 5.91 -4.21 7.33
N PRO A 194 7.02 -4.92 7.06
CA PRO A 194 8.33 -4.30 6.87
C PRO A 194 8.42 -3.45 5.59
N GLY A 195 7.45 -3.54 4.68
CA GLY A 195 7.47 -2.87 3.38
C GLY A 195 8.37 -3.59 2.35
N ILE A 196 8.29 -3.15 1.11
CA ILE A 196 9.14 -3.60 0.00
C ILE A 196 10.29 -2.60 -0.15
N PRO A 197 11.54 -3.00 0.08
CA PRO A 197 12.69 -2.11 -0.04
C PRO A 197 13.12 -1.93 -1.51
N TYR A 198 13.35 -0.68 -1.87
CA TYR A 198 14.01 -0.22 -3.09
C TYR A 198 15.23 0.61 -2.72
N TYR A 199 16.17 0.72 -3.65
CA TYR A 199 17.45 1.39 -3.45
C TYR A 199 17.67 2.39 -4.58
N LEU A 200 18.46 3.42 -4.30
CA LEU A 200 18.86 4.41 -5.29
C LEU A 200 19.66 3.76 -6.43
N ALA A 201 19.50 4.29 -7.63
CA ALA A 201 20.25 3.85 -8.80
C ALA A 201 21.78 3.99 -8.60
N GLU A 202 22.57 3.07 -9.15
CA GLU A 202 24.03 3.10 -9.00
C GLU A 202 24.66 4.36 -9.63
N ASN A 203 24.09 4.83 -10.73
CA ASN A 203 24.56 6.01 -11.47
C ASN A 203 23.40 6.96 -11.72
N HIS A 204 23.67 8.27 -11.68
CA HIS A 204 22.70 9.33 -11.97
C HIS A 204 21.39 9.22 -11.14
N TRP A 205 21.48 8.75 -9.89
CA TRP A 205 20.34 8.69 -8.99
C TRP A 205 19.77 10.08 -8.69
N ARG A 206 20.61 11.12 -8.63
CA ARG A 206 20.17 12.50 -8.38
C ARG A 206 19.75 13.17 -9.70
N ILE A 207 18.46 13.47 -9.84
CA ILE A 207 17.92 14.20 -10.99
C ILE A 207 18.02 15.71 -10.75
N ASP A 208 17.43 16.17 -9.65
CA ASP A 208 17.34 17.59 -9.30
C ASP A 208 17.17 17.78 -7.78
N HIS A 209 17.51 18.94 -7.25
CA HIS A 209 17.23 19.29 -5.87
C HIS A 209 17.25 20.81 -5.64
N SER A 210 16.53 21.25 -4.61
CA SER A 210 16.54 22.60 -4.10
C SER A 210 16.66 22.55 -2.57
N GLU A 211 17.59 23.34 -2.03
CA GLU A 211 17.83 23.38 -0.59
C GLU A 211 16.64 23.98 0.17
N TYR A 212 16.59 23.76 1.47
CA TYR A 212 15.60 24.39 2.33
C TYR A 212 15.96 25.86 2.60
N SER A 213 14.96 26.69 2.86
CA SER A 213 15.21 28.08 3.28
C SER A 213 15.59 28.10 4.75
N PRO A 214 16.57 28.91 5.18
CA PRO A 214 16.81 29.15 6.60
C PRO A 214 15.56 29.67 7.34
N LEU A 215 14.59 30.24 6.62
CA LEU A 215 13.30 30.67 7.16
C LEU A 215 12.38 29.51 7.55
N ASP A 216 12.60 28.31 7.02
CA ASP A 216 11.82 27.09 7.34
C ASP A 216 12.10 26.59 8.76
N GLU A 217 13.28 26.91 9.30
CA GLU A 217 13.65 26.61 10.69
C GLU A 217 13.10 27.67 11.68
N VAL A 218 12.69 28.85 11.18
CA VAL A 218 12.22 29.95 12.01
C VAL A 218 10.71 29.84 12.22
N ARG A 219 10.28 29.65 13.48
CA ARG A 219 8.85 29.70 13.82
C ARG A 219 8.26 31.07 13.50
N ASN A 220 7.08 31.07 12.88
CA ASN A 220 6.29 32.26 12.55
C ASN A 220 6.93 33.23 11.54
N SER A 221 7.65 32.71 10.54
CA SER A 221 8.24 33.48 9.45
C SER A 221 7.26 33.87 8.31
N TRP A 222 5.94 33.76 8.55
CA TRP A 222 4.88 33.94 7.54
C TRP A 222 4.85 35.33 6.87
N ASP A 223 5.48 36.32 7.49
CA ASP A 223 5.55 37.71 7.05
C ASP A 223 6.79 38.02 6.21
N ARG A 224 7.68 37.04 6.02
CA ARG A 224 8.94 37.21 5.28
C ARG A 224 8.79 36.72 3.83
N PRO A 225 9.47 37.36 2.88
CA PRO A 225 9.48 36.91 1.49
C PRO A 225 10.06 35.50 1.39
N CYS A 226 9.40 34.64 0.61
CA CYS A 226 9.84 33.29 0.34
C CYS A 226 10.99 33.33 -0.68
N ASP A 227 12.02 32.52 -0.46
CA ASP A 227 13.14 32.39 -1.41
C ASP A 227 12.70 31.47 -2.56
N GLU A 228 12.53 32.01 -3.77
CA GLU A 228 12.01 31.26 -4.94
C GLU A 228 12.90 30.04 -5.31
N ASP A 229 14.18 30.07 -4.95
CA ASP A 229 15.16 29.02 -5.24
C ASP A 229 15.34 27.99 -4.11
N LYS A 230 14.61 28.11 -3.00
CA LYS A 230 14.76 27.25 -1.81
C LYS A 230 13.45 26.58 -1.40
N LEU A 231 13.13 25.53 -2.13
CA LEU A 231 11.86 24.83 -2.09
C LEU A 231 11.90 23.52 -1.29
N ASP A 232 13.05 23.17 -0.69
CA ASP A 232 13.26 21.94 0.09
C ASP A 232 12.78 20.67 -0.62
N TYR A 233 13.30 20.37 -1.82
CA TYR A 233 12.98 19.13 -2.53
C TYR A 233 14.21 18.43 -3.10
N ALA A 234 14.08 17.13 -3.30
CA ALA A 234 15.03 16.30 -4.02
C ALA A 234 14.28 15.30 -4.90
N LEU A 235 14.69 15.21 -6.17
CA LEU A 235 14.23 14.23 -7.15
C LEU A 235 15.30 13.16 -7.34
N MET A 236 14.92 11.90 -7.10
CA MET A 236 15.84 10.76 -7.09
C MET A 236 15.30 9.57 -7.88
N ARG A 237 16.21 8.76 -8.42
CA ARG A 237 15.93 7.45 -9.04
C ARG A 237 16.44 6.30 -8.19
#